data_AF-A0A7C7V071-F1
#
_entry.id   AF-A0A7C7V071-F1
#
_cell.length_a   1.000
_cell.length_b   1.000
_cell.length_c   1.000
_cell.angle_alpha   90.00
_cell.angle_beta   90.00
_cell.angle_gamma   90.00
#
_symmetry.space_group_name_H-M   'P 1'
#
loop_
_entity.id
_entity.type
_entity.pdbx_description
1 polymer ?
#
loop_
_entity_poly.entity_id
_entity_poly.type
_entity_poly.pdbx_seq_one_letter_code
_entity_poly.pdbx_strand_id
1 'polypeptide(L)'
;MSKQEEKKDGEGLDSTSDSKYSSDKVGIALFFVGFGIALFIGWVIFPKLLYSQKKQPLDFNHSTHLEVVDNGCEDCHYFREDGSFSGVPRLATCAECHEEAQGESSEEATLITKYIEPEKEIPWLIYSKQPDCVFFSHAAHVKMAKIECKTCHGAKGESDHLPVYEYNRITGYSRDIWGRSISGIKRNSWDSMKMDDCAECHRKNGVNNACFVCHK
;
A
#
# COMPACT_ATOMS: atom_id res chain seq x y z
N MET A 1 -56.96 54.39 49.76
CA MET A 1 -55.94 53.95 50.71
C MET A 1 -55.91 52.43 50.69
N SER A 2 -54.87 51.80 50.14
CA SER A 2 -53.63 51.38 50.83
C SER A 2 -53.95 50.26 51.84
N LYS A 3 -53.37 49.06 51.81
CA LYS A 3 -52.02 48.67 51.42
C LYS A 3 -51.93 47.14 51.25
N GLN A 4 -51.06 46.69 50.36
CA GLN A 4 -50.52 45.33 50.29
C GLN A 4 -49.58 45.06 51.48
N GLU A 5 -49.48 43.80 51.91
CA GLU A 5 -48.33 43.21 52.62
C GLU A 5 -48.45 41.69 52.43
N GLU A 6 -47.69 41.07 51.51
CA GLU A 6 -46.29 40.64 51.59
C GLU A 6 -46.25 39.11 51.76
N LYS A 7 -46.26 38.42 50.62
CA LYS A 7 -46.03 36.97 50.53
C LYS A 7 -44.51 36.77 50.55
N LYS A 8 -43.98 36.28 51.68
CA LYS A 8 -42.61 35.76 51.76
C LYS A 8 -42.55 34.42 51.03
N ASP A 9 -42.10 34.45 49.78
CA ASP A 9 -41.67 33.25 49.08
C ASP A 9 -40.29 32.86 49.64
N GLY A 10 -40.27 31.80 50.45
CA GLY A 10 -39.03 31.19 50.92
C GLY A 10 -38.32 30.47 49.76
N GLU A 11 -37.08 30.87 49.52
CA GLU A 11 -36.15 30.25 48.58
C GLU A 11 -35.93 28.77 48.93
N GLY A 12 -36.60 27.88 48.20
CA GLY A 12 -36.17 26.49 48.06
C GLY A 12 -35.05 26.43 47.03
N LEU A 13 -33.80 26.40 47.48
CA LEU A 13 -32.64 26.10 46.63
C LEU A 13 -32.85 24.75 45.91
N ASP A 14 -33.13 24.81 44.61
CA ASP A 14 -33.13 23.67 43.70
C ASP A 14 -31.70 23.19 43.48
N SER A 15 -31.18 22.43 44.44
CA SER A 15 -29.86 21.76 44.35
C SER A 15 -29.88 20.52 43.44
N THR A 16 -31.05 20.15 42.91
CA THR A 16 -31.25 18.91 42.15
C THR A 16 -31.13 19.10 40.63
N SER A 17 -31.48 20.27 40.11
CA SER A 17 -31.31 20.58 38.68
C SER A 17 -29.86 20.87 38.31
N ASP A 18 -29.11 21.60 39.14
CA ASP A 18 -27.70 21.91 38.92
C ASP A 18 -26.78 20.68 38.99
N SER A 19 -27.07 19.73 39.89
CA SER A 19 -26.29 18.50 40.03
C SER A 19 -26.49 17.54 38.84
N LYS A 20 -27.73 17.42 38.34
CA LYS A 20 -28.05 16.62 37.15
C LYS A 20 -27.47 17.25 35.88
N TYR A 21 -27.62 18.57 35.73
CA TYR A 21 -27.08 19.33 34.59
C TYR A 21 -25.54 19.31 34.53
N SER A 22 -24.87 19.35 35.68
CA SER A 22 -23.42 19.20 35.80
C SER A 22 -22.96 17.77 35.45
N SER A 23 -23.69 16.76 35.92
CA SER A 23 -23.39 15.35 35.65
C SER A 23 -23.51 14.99 34.15
N ASP A 24 -24.53 15.50 33.47
CA ASP A 24 -24.73 15.27 32.03
C ASP A 24 -23.61 15.91 31.19
N LYS A 25 -23.15 17.11 31.55
CA LYS A 25 -22.01 17.77 30.89
C LYS A 25 -20.69 17.02 31.09
N VAL A 26 -20.46 16.49 32.28
CA VAL A 26 -19.28 15.65 32.57
C VAL A 26 -19.33 14.36 31.74
N GLY A 27 -20.50 13.71 31.63
CA GLY A 27 -20.69 12.53 30.80
C GLY A 27 -20.40 12.80 29.31
N ILE A 28 -20.94 13.90 28.78
CA ILE A 28 -20.69 14.31 27.38
C ILE A 28 -19.21 14.65 27.15
N ALA A 29 -18.57 15.36 28.07
CA ALA A 29 -17.14 15.69 27.97
C ALA A 29 -16.27 14.42 27.96
N LEU A 30 -16.54 13.47 28.87
CA LEU A 30 -15.84 12.19 28.92
C LEU A 30 -16.04 11.37 27.64
N PHE A 31 -17.24 11.39 27.05
CA PHE A 31 -17.50 10.73 25.76
C PHE A 31 -16.63 11.31 24.64
N PHE A 32 -16.58 12.64 24.47
CA PHE A 32 -15.78 13.25 23.41
C PHE A 32 -14.27 13.06 23.63
N VAL A 33 -13.80 13.08 24.88
CA VAL A 33 -12.41 12.75 25.21
C VAL A 33 -12.11 11.29 24.85
N GLY A 34 -12.96 10.36 25.26
CA GLY A 34 -12.80 8.94 24.93
C GLY A 34 -12.85 8.67 23.42
N PHE A 35 -13.79 9.32 22.71
CA PHE A 35 -13.91 9.22 21.26
C PHE A 35 -12.68 9.79 20.55
N GLY A 36 -12.16 10.95 21.00
CA GLY A 36 -10.93 11.53 20.49
C GLY A 36 -9.72 10.61 20.67
N ILE A 37 -9.59 9.98 21.85
CA ILE A 37 -8.53 8.99 22.12
C ILE A 37 -8.70 7.77 21.20
N ALA A 38 -9.92 7.25 21.05
CA ALA A 38 -10.18 6.10 20.18
C ALA A 38 -9.85 6.39 18.71
N LEU A 39 -10.19 7.59 18.21
CA LEU A 39 -9.79 8.03 16.87
C LEU A 39 -8.27 8.13 16.73
N PHE A 40 -7.58 8.71 17.72
CA PHE A 40 -6.12 8.80 17.68
C PHE A 40 -5.47 7.40 17.64
N ILE A 41 -5.93 6.49 18.50
CA ILE A 41 -5.44 5.11 18.51
C ILE A 41 -5.74 4.42 17.17
N GLY A 42 -6.96 4.52 16.66
CA GLY A 42 -7.39 3.87 15.42
C GLY A 42 -6.71 4.40 14.16
N TRP A 43 -6.43 5.71 14.08
CA TRP A 43 -5.89 6.32 12.86
C TRP A 43 -4.36 6.51 12.89
N VAL A 44 -3.73 6.57 14.06
CA VAL A 44 -2.28 6.81 14.18
C VAL A 44 -1.53 5.58 14.68
N ILE A 45 -2.00 4.96 15.77
CA ILE A 45 -1.28 3.86 16.42
C ILE A 45 -1.53 2.54 15.67
N PHE A 46 -2.79 2.22 15.40
CA PHE A 46 -3.17 0.95 14.80
C PHE A 46 -2.50 0.69 13.44
N PRO A 47 -2.41 1.64 12.49
CA PRO A 47 -1.69 1.41 11.23
C PRO A 47 -0.20 1.11 11.44
N LYS A 48 0.46 1.80 12.39
CA LYS A 48 1.86 1.53 12.72
C LYS A 48 2.07 0.15 13.35
N LEU A 49 1.09 -0.33 14.10
CA LEU A 49 1.11 -1.68 14.66
C LEU A 49 0.79 -2.76 13.62
N LEU A 50 -0.05 -2.44 12.63
CA LEU A 50 -0.51 -3.39 11.62
C LEU A 50 0.58 -3.71 10.58
N TYR A 51 1.43 -2.75 10.25
CA TYR A 51 2.47 -2.91 9.24
C TYR A 51 3.85 -3.16 9.87
N SER A 52 4.62 -4.04 9.23
CA SER A 52 6.03 -4.26 9.54
C SER A 52 6.89 -3.96 8.32
N GLN A 53 8.15 -3.65 8.53
CA GLN A 53 9.09 -3.24 7.50
C GLN A 53 10.17 -4.30 7.32
N LYS A 54 10.55 -4.55 6.08
CA LYS A 54 11.65 -5.44 5.71
C LYS A 54 12.45 -4.81 4.57
N LYS A 55 13.78 -4.91 4.64
CA LYS A 55 14.64 -4.49 3.52
C LYS A 55 14.65 -5.55 2.43
N GLN A 56 14.86 -5.11 1.20
CA GLN A 56 15.11 -6.04 0.10
C GLN A 56 16.43 -6.80 0.33
N PRO A 57 16.59 -8.01 -0.23
CA PRO A 57 17.82 -8.78 -0.10
C PRO A 57 19.03 -8.13 -0.78
N LEU A 58 18.77 -7.30 -1.80
CA LEU A 58 19.71 -6.48 -2.56
C LEU A 58 19.02 -5.14 -2.87
N ASP A 59 19.78 -4.05 -2.92
CA ASP A 59 19.26 -2.75 -3.35
C ASP A 59 19.53 -2.53 -4.84
N PHE A 60 18.53 -2.80 -5.68
CA PHE A 60 18.63 -2.71 -7.13
C PHE A 60 18.35 -1.28 -7.63
N ASN A 61 19.22 -0.79 -8.51
CA ASN A 61 19.09 0.51 -9.16
C ASN A 61 18.50 0.34 -10.58
N HIS A 62 17.24 0.70 -10.79
CA HIS A 62 16.61 0.62 -12.12
C HIS A 62 17.15 1.67 -13.09
N SER A 63 17.48 2.86 -12.59
CA SER A 63 17.95 3.99 -13.39
C SER A 63 19.22 3.64 -14.17
N THR A 64 20.25 3.15 -13.47
CA THR A 64 21.51 2.71 -14.08
C THR A 64 21.32 1.55 -15.06
N HIS A 65 20.43 0.60 -14.76
CA HIS A 65 20.20 -0.52 -15.66
C HIS A 65 19.49 -0.08 -16.94
N LEU A 66 18.55 0.87 -16.88
CA LEU A 66 17.88 1.41 -18.07
C LEU A 66 18.80 2.19 -19.00
N GLU A 67 19.95 2.66 -18.53
CA GLU A 67 20.95 3.33 -19.36
C GLU A 67 21.82 2.36 -20.18
N VAL A 68 21.91 1.09 -19.76
CA VAL A 68 22.82 0.09 -20.35
C VAL A 68 22.11 -0.99 -21.16
N VAL A 69 20.80 -1.18 -20.95
CA VAL A 69 20.01 -2.19 -21.66
C VAL A 69 19.35 -1.61 -22.91
N ASP A 70 19.21 -2.43 -23.97
CA ASP A 70 18.78 -1.96 -25.29
C ASP A 70 17.25 -1.81 -25.44
N ASN A 71 16.48 -2.72 -24.84
CA ASN A 71 15.01 -2.77 -24.94
C ASN A 71 14.30 -2.29 -23.66
N GLY A 72 15.01 -1.55 -22.82
CA GLY A 72 14.47 -0.94 -21.60
C GLY A 72 13.89 -1.97 -20.64
N CYS A 73 12.63 -1.79 -20.23
CA CYS A 73 11.97 -2.66 -19.26
C CYS A 73 11.90 -4.13 -19.69
N GLU A 74 11.82 -4.39 -21.00
CA GLU A 74 11.53 -5.73 -21.53
C GLU A 74 12.74 -6.67 -21.46
N ASP A 75 13.98 -6.16 -21.36
CA ASP A 75 15.16 -7.03 -21.26
C ASP A 75 15.14 -7.88 -19.99
N CYS A 76 14.64 -7.31 -18.89
CA CYS A 76 14.48 -8.02 -17.62
C CYS A 76 13.03 -8.52 -17.42
N HIS A 77 12.05 -7.72 -17.84
CA HIS A 77 10.62 -7.96 -17.63
C HIS A 77 9.89 -8.24 -18.94
N TYR A 78 10.09 -9.43 -19.49
CA TYR A 78 9.53 -9.83 -20.77
C TYR A 78 8.26 -10.69 -20.65
N PHE A 79 7.58 -10.81 -21.78
CA PHE A 79 6.57 -11.83 -21.99
C PHE A 79 7.18 -13.05 -22.66
N ARG A 80 6.91 -14.24 -22.12
CA ARG A 80 7.27 -15.51 -22.77
C ARG A 80 6.42 -15.73 -24.01
N GLU A 81 6.83 -16.71 -24.83
CA GLU A 81 6.14 -17.07 -26.08
C GLU A 81 4.67 -17.47 -25.86
N ASP A 82 4.36 -18.08 -24.71
CA ASP A 82 3.01 -18.47 -24.31
C ASP A 82 2.13 -17.29 -23.81
N GLY A 83 2.68 -16.08 -23.77
CA GLY A 83 2.02 -14.87 -23.29
C GLY A 83 2.06 -14.70 -21.77
N SER A 84 2.67 -15.61 -21.00
CA SER A 84 2.93 -15.40 -19.58
C SER A 84 3.98 -14.31 -19.37
N PHE A 85 3.85 -13.55 -18.27
CA PHE A 85 4.82 -12.50 -17.92
C PHE A 85 5.93 -13.08 -17.03
N SER A 86 7.17 -12.64 -17.23
CA SER A 86 8.32 -13.15 -16.46
C SER A 86 8.21 -12.81 -14.97
N GLY A 87 7.67 -11.61 -14.66
CA GLY A 87 7.60 -11.09 -13.31
C GLY A 87 8.92 -10.47 -12.89
N VAL A 88 9.31 -10.66 -11.63
CA VAL A 88 10.65 -10.26 -11.17
C VAL A 88 11.70 -11.18 -11.81
N PRO A 89 12.84 -10.64 -12.31
CA PRO A 89 13.84 -11.43 -13.02
C PRO A 89 14.42 -12.52 -12.14
N ARG A 90 14.78 -13.64 -12.77
CA ARG A 90 15.50 -14.73 -12.11
C ARG A 90 16.99 -14.41 -12.05
N LEU A 91 17.70 -15.14 -11.18
CA LEU A 91 19.16 -15.03 -11.07
C LEU A 91 19.88 -15.16 -12.42
N ALA A 92 19.39 -16.05 -13.30
CA ALA A 92 19.96 -16.25 -14.63
C ALA A 92 20.05 -14.95 -15.45
N THR A 93 19.02 -14.11 -15.43
CA THR A 93 19.02 -12.82 -16.15
C THR A 93 20.08 -11.87 -15.59
N CYS A 94 20.35 -11.91 -14.29
CA CYS A 94 21.44 -11.14 -13.69
C CYS A 94 22.81 -11.69 -14.11
N ALA A 95 22.95 -13.03 -14.12
CA ALA A 95 24.20 -13.71 -14.45
C ALA A 95 24.62 -13.55 -15.92
N GLU A 96 23.69 -13.25 -16.83
CA GLU A 96 24.00 -12.97 -18.25
C GLU A 96 25.01 -11.82 -18.41
N CYS A 97 25.01 -10.84 -17.51
CA CYS A 97 25.97 -9.74 -17.51
C CYS A 97 26.92 -9.75 -16.29
N HIS A 98 26.45 -10.24 -15.14
CA HIS A 98 27.21 -10.20 -13.86
C HIS A 98 27.88 -11.54 -13.51
N GLU A 99 28.17 -12.41 -14.49
CA GLU A 99 29.06 -13.57 -14.26
C GLU A 99 30.43 -13.11 -13.74
N GLU A 100 30.89 -11.96 -14.23
CA GLU A 100 32.00 -11.19 -13.67
C GLU A 100 31.51 -9.81 -13.24
N ALA A 101 32.16 -9.22 -12.24
CA ALA A 101 31.83 -7.87 -11.76
C ALA A 101 32.05 -6.84 -12.88
N GLN A 102 30.99 -6.11 -13.22
CA GLN A 102 30.96 -5.02 -14.19
C GLN A 102 31.32 -3.67 -13.54
N GLY A 103 31.15 -3.55 -12.22
CA GLY A 103 31.50 -2.37 -11.44
C GLY A 103 32.05 -2.69 -10.05
N GLU A 104 32.11 -1.65 -9.21
CA GLU A 104 32.68 -1.72 -7.86
C GLU A 104 31.63 -1.56 -6.75
N SER A 105 30.35 -1.73 -7.08
CA SER A 105 29.28 -1.53 -6.11
C SER A 105 29.24 -2.66 -5.08
N SER A 106 28.95 -2.31 -3.82
CA SER A 106 28.82 -3.32 -2.75
C SER A 106 27.63 -4.26 -2.95
N GLU A 107 26.58 -3.77 -3.62
CA GLU A 107 25.39 -4.58 -3.95
C GLU A 107 25.71 -5.62 -5.04
N GLU A 108 26.51 -5.26 -6.05
CA GLU A 108 26.99 -6.20 -7.06
C GLU A 108 27.93 -7.26 -6.48
N ALA A 109 28.87 -6.87 -5.61
CA ALA A 109 29.70 -7.85 -4.91
C ALA A 109 28.83 -8.82 -4.08
N THR A 110 27.74 -8.33 -3.49
CA THR A 110 26.78 -9.17 -2.77
C THR A 110 25.97 -10.07 -3.71
N LEU A 111 25.56 -9.55 -4.88
CA LEU A 111 24.89 -10.33 -5.93
C LEU A 111 25.73 -11.54 -6.34
N ILE A 112 27.00 -11.31 -6.67
CA ILE A 112 27.91 -12.34 -7.15
C ILE A 112 28.15 -13.37 -6.05
N THR A 113 28.67 -12.94 -4.90
CA THR A 113 29.13 -13.86 -3.83
C THR A 113 28.01 -14.61 -3.11
N LYS A 114 26.81 -14.02 -2.98
CA LYS A 114 25.71 -14.65 -2.22
C LYS A 114 24.66 -15.33 -3.08
N TYR A 115 24.58 -15.02 -4.37
CA TYR A 115 23.51 -15.50 -5.22
C TYR A 115 24.04 -16.16 -6.49
N ILE A 116 24.91 -15.52 -7.28
CA ILE A 116 25.42 -16.11 -8.53
C ILE A 116 26.35 -17.28 -8.26
N GLU A 117 27.43 -17.10 -7.50
CA GLU A 117 28.39 -18.17 -7.17
C GLU A 117 27.76 -19.42 -6.55
N PRO A 118 26.85 -19.30 -5.55
CA PRO A 118 26.18 -20.47 -4.97
C PRO A 118 24.93 -20.91 -5.76
N GLU A 119 24.65 -20.34 -6.93
CA GLU A 119 23.46 -20.61 -7.76
C GLU A 119 22.13 -20.51 -6.99
N LYS A 120 22.05 -19.52 -6.10
CA LYS A 120 20.91 -19.32 -5.20
C LYS A 120 20.05 -18.15 -5.67
N GLU A 121 18.78 -18.44 -5.95
CA GLU A 121 17.80 -17.41 -6.31
C GLU A 121 17.65 -16.32 -5.23
N ILE A 122 17.47 -15.08 -5.70
CA ILE A 122 17.28 -13.93 -4.82
C ILE A 122 15.84 -13.97 -4.28
N PRO A 123 15.64 -13.98 -2.95
CA PRO A 123 14.32 -14.06 -2.35
C PRO A 123 13.63 -12.68 -2.31
N TRP A 124 13.35 -12.12 -3.49
CA TRP A 124 12.74 -10.80 -3.66
C TRP A 124 11.41 -10.67 -2.92
N LEU A 125 11.19 -9.49 -2.32
CA LEU A 125 9.90 -9.13 -1.72
C LEU A 125 9.06 -8.39 -2.75
N ILE A 126 7.93 -8.98 -3.14
CA ILE A 126 7.12 -8.49 -4.26
C ILE A 126 6.08 -7.49 -3.78
N TYR A 127 6.21 -6.22 -4.18
CA TYR A 127 5.30 -5.14 -3.79
C TYR A 127 3.86 -5.33 -4.30
N SER A 128 3.68 -5.91 -5.48
CA SER A 128 2.39 -6.05 -6.15
C SER A 128 1.90 -7.51 -6.20
N LYS A 129 2.20 -8.32 -5.18
CA LYS A 129 1.76 -9.71 -5.09
C LYS A 129 0.25 -9.80 -4.85
N GLN A 130 -0.54 -10.08 -5.89
CA GLN A 130 -1.99 -10.26 -5.75
C GLN A 130 -2.34 -11.48 -4.87
N PRO A 131 -3.53 -11.48 -4.23
CA PRO A 131 -4.01 -12.63 -3.48
C PRO A 131 -4.16 -13.89 -4.35
N ASP A 132 -3.96 -15.06 -3.75
CA ASP A 132 -3.96 -16.34 -4.48
C ASP A 132 -5.30 -16.67 -5.16
N CYS A 133 -6.41 -16.11 -4.67
CA CYS A 133 -7.73 -16.25 -5.28
C CYS A 133 -7.98 -15.29 -6.46
N VAL A 134 -6.98 -14.47 -6.83
CA VAL A 134 -7.08 -13.49 -7.93
C VAL A 134 -6.17 -13.90 -9.07
N PHE A 135 -6.75 -14.04 -10.25
CA PHE A 135 -6.05 -14.18 -11.51
C PHE A 135 -5.90 -12.81 -12.20
N PHE A 136 -4.67 -12.46 -12.54
CA PHE A 136 -4.34 -11.25 -13.30
C PHE A 136 -3.43 -11.59 -14.47
N SER A 137 -3.78 -11.14 -15.67
CA SER A 137 -3.00 -11.36 -16.89
C SER A 137 -2.35 -10.05 -17.36
N HIS A 138 -1.03 -9.96 -17.26
CA HIS A 138 -0.28 -8.83 -17.83
C HIS A 138 -0.45 -8.75 -19.36
N ALA A 139 -0.60 -9.89 -20.07
CA ALA A 139 -0.76 -9.87 -21.52
C ALA A 139 -2.08 -9.22 -21.95
N ALA A 140 -3.16 -9.45 -21.20
CA ALA A 140 -4.43 -8.79 -21.47
C ALA A 140 -4.32 -7.26 -21.31
N HIS A 141 -3.58 -6.79 -20.31
CA HIS A 141 -3.48 -5.36 -20.02
C HIS A 141 -2.44 -4.65 -20.91
N VAL A 142 -1.25 -5.23 -21.07
CA VAL A 142 -0.14 -4.59 -21.81
C VAL A 142 -0.21 -4.92 -23.30
N LYS A 143 -0.31 -6.20 -23.69
CA LYS A 143 -0.28 -6.57 -25.11
C LYS A 143 -1.59 -6.26 -25.83
N MET A 144 -2.74 -6.58 -25.21
CA MET A 144 -4.06 -6.40 -25.83
C MET A 144 -4.63 -5.00 -25.61
N ALA A 145 -4.70 -4.54 -24.36
CA ALA A 145 -5.26 -3.23 -24.02
C ALA A 145 -4.28 -2.06 -24.14
N LYS A 146 -3.00 -2.32 -24.46
CA LYS A 146 -1.95 -1.30 -24.66
C LYS A 146 -1.78 -0.34 -23.49
N ILE A 147 -1.96 -0.83 -22.26
CA ILE A 147 -1.74 -0.06 -21.04
C ILE A 147 -0.24 -0.05 -20.72
N GLU A 148 0.29 1.14 -20.45
CA GLU A 148 1.70 1.32 -20.07
C GLU A 148 1.98 0.80 -18.66
N CYS A 149 3.18 0.24 -18.43
CA CYS A 149 3.58 -0.30 -17.12
C CYS A 149 3.48 0.73 -15.99
N LYS A 150 3.85 1.99 -16.28
CA LYS A 150 3.82 3.10 -15.31
C LYS A 150 2.42 3.47 -14.83
N THR A 151 1.37 3.13 -15.58
CA THR A 151 -0.01 3.36 -15.15
C THR A 151 -0.31 2.62 -13.85
N CYS A 152 0.24 1.42 -13.69
CA CYS A 152 0.00 0.56 -12.52
C CYS A 152 1.18 0.54 -11.55
N HIS A 153 2.42 0.67 -12.03
CA HIS A 153 3.62 0.56 -11.19
C HIS A 153 4.32 1.89 -10.89
N GLY A 154 3.91 2.99 -11.53
CA GLY A 154 4.60 4.28 -11.45
C GLY A 154 5.94 4.29 -12.19
N ALA A 155 6.73 5.33 -11.97
CA ALA A 155 8.04 5.53 -12.62
C ALA A 155 9.14 4.68 -11.99
N LYS A 156 9.00 3.35 -12.01
CA LYS A 156 10.02 2.43 -11.47
C LYS A 156 11.37 2.53 -12.18
N GLY A 157 11.35 2.86 -13.47
CA GLY A 157 12.57 3.04 -14.26
C GLY A 157 13.50 4.13 -13.72
N GLU A 158 12.96 5.13 -13.02
CA GLU A 158 13.74 6.26 -12.50
C GLU A 158 14.24 6.02 -11.06
N SER A 159 14.07 4.81 -10.52
CA SER A 159 14.44 4.54 -9.13
C SER A 159 15.92 4.14 -9.00
N ASP A 160 16.67 4.92 -8.24
CA ASP A 160 18.05 4.59 -7.88
C ASP A 160 18.15 3.54 -6.75
N HIS A 161 17.07 3.40 -5.98
CA HIS A 161 16.98 2.51 -4.82
C HIS A 161 15.59 1.89 -4.71
N LEU A 162 15.52 0.70 -4.12
CA LEU A 162 14.25 0.03 -3.83
C LEU A 162 13.63 0.57 -2.54
N PRO A 163 12.31 0.91 -2.54
CA PRO A 163 11.64 1.39 -1.33
C PRO A 163 11.59 0.28 -0.28
N VAL A 164 11.60 0.66 1.00
CA VAL A 164 11.44 -0.31 2.10
C VAL A 164 10.13 -1.08 1.93
N TYR A 165 10.22 -2.41 1.99
CA TYR A 165 9.05 -3.27 1.84
C TYR A 165 8.23 -3.24 3.13
N GLU A 166 7.01 -2.71 3.05
CA GLU A 166 6.06 -2.73 4.16
C GLU A 166 4.99 -3.79 3.90
N TYR A 167 4.67 -4.60 4.91
CA TYR A 167 3.65 -5.65 4.78
C TYR A 167 2.76 -5.72 6.00
N ASN A 168 1.52 -6.13 5.78
CA ASN A 168 0.54 -6.33 6.82
C ASN A 168 0.89 -7.57 7.64
N ARG A 169 1.01 -7.44 8.97
CA ARG A 169 1.41 -8.53 9.87
C ARG A 169 0.39 -9.67 9.95
N ILE A 170 -0.87 -9.41 9.62
CA ILE A 170 -1.95 -10.39 9.65
C ILE A 170 -2.03 -11.12 8.31
N THR A 171 -2.09 -10.38 7.21
CA THR A 171 -2.35 -10.97 5.89
C THR A 171 -1.08 -11.32 5.12
N GLY A 172 0.08 -10.77 5.50
CA GLY A 172 1.36 -10.97 4.81
C GLY A 172 1.52 -10.18 3.52
N TYR A 173 0.45 -9.57 3.00
CA TYR A 173 0.50 -8.80 1.75
C TYR A 173 1.18 -7.45 1.93
N SER A 174 1.82 -6.98 0.85
CA SER A 174 2.43 -5.66 0.81
C SER A 174 1.40 -4.56 1.06
N ARG A 175 1.85 -3.50 1.74
CA ARG A 175 1.09 -2.27 1.91
C ARG A 175 0.80 -1.58 0.58
N ASP A 176 1.66 -1.75 -0.41
CA ASP A 176 1.54 -1.05 -1.70
C ASP A 176 0.31 -1.51 -2.50
N ILE A 177 -0.23 -2.70 -2.26
CA ILE A 177 -1.50 -3.16 -2.86
C ILE A 177 -2.68 -2.38 -2.27
N TRP A 178 -2.66 -2.11 -0.97
CA TRP A 178 -3.74 -1.41 -0.28
C TRP A 178 -3.61 0.12 -0.34
N GLY A 179 -2.44 0.62 -0.73
CA GLY A 179 -2.11 2.03 -0.69
C GLY A 179 -1.87 2.57 0.72
N ARG A 180 -1.19 3.70 0.76
CA ARG A 180 -0.71 4.32 2.02
C ARG A 180 -1.78 5.18 2.69
N SER A 181 -2.75 5.64 1.92
CA SER A 181 -3.84 6.52 2.35
C SER A 181 -4.98 5.72 3.00
N ILE A 182 -5.21 5.93 4.30
CA ILE A 182 -6.31 5.29 5.03
C ILE A 182 -7.67 5.83 4.55
N SER A 183 -7.73 7.09 4.14
CA SER A 183 -8.96 7.70 3.62
C SER A 183 -9.38 7.18 2.24
N GLY A 184 -8.56 6.34 1.60
CA GLY A 184 -8.82 5.83 0.25
C GLY A 184 -8.61 6.86 -0.86
N ILE A 185 -8.22 8.09 -0.53
CA ILE A 185 -7.91 9.13 -1.52
C ILE A 185 -6.60 8.78 -2.22
N LYS A 186 -6.68 8.61 -3.53
CA LYS A 186 -5.54 8.38 -4.43
C LYS A 186 -5.09 9.69 -5.07
N ARG A 187 -3.80 9.84 -5.27
CA ARG A 187 -3.18 10.91 -6.07
C ARG A 187 -2.76 10.39 -7.44
N ASN A 188 -2.32 9.14 -7.51
CA ASN A 188 -1.91 8.49 -8.75
C ASN A 188 -2.67 7.17 -8.97
N SER A 189 -2.69 6.70 -10.21
CA SER A 189 -3.29 5.40 -10.56
C SER A 189 -2.55 4.19 -9.98
N TRP A 190 -1.26 4.35 -9.64
CA TRP A 190 -0.40 3.31 -9.06
C TRP A 190 -0.32 3.35 -7.53
N ASP A 191 -1.11 4.20 -6.86
CA ASP A 191 -1.08 4.31 -5.39
C ASP A 191 -1.62 3.06 -4.69
N SER A 192 -2.41 2.24 -5.39
CA SER A 192 -2.94 0.96 -4.92
C SER A 192 -3.32 0.05 -6.09
N MET A 193 -3.52 -1.24 -5.81
CA MET A 193 -3.94 -2.26 -6.78
C MET A 193 -5.04 -3.17 -6.20
N LYS A 194 -6.02 -2.56 -5.53
CA LYS A 194 -7.17 -3.25 -4.95
C LYS A 194 -8.14 -3.68 -6.05
N MET A 195 -9.03 -4.60 -5.68
CA MET A 195 -10.15 -4.99 -6.54
C MET A 195 -11.00 -3.81 -6.99
N ASP A 196 -11.25 -2.83 -6.11
CA ASP A 196 -12.00 -1.62 -6.44
C ASP A 196 -11.30 -0.81 -7.53
N ASP A 197 -9.96 -0.80 -7.55
CA ASP A 197 -9.15 -0.08 -8.53
C ASP A 197 -9.28 -0.74 -9.91
N CYS A 198 -9.20 -2.08 -9.93
CA CYS A 198 -9.44 -2.87 -11.13
C CYS A 198 -10.88 -2.68 -11.65
N ALA A 199 -11.88 -2.79 -10.76
CA ALA A 199 -13.29 -2.68 -11.13
C ALA A 199 -13.65 -1.26 -11.61
N GLU A 200 -13.08 -0.23 -11.00
CA GLU A 200 -13.22 1.16 -11.45
C GLU A 200 -12.64 1.35 -12.85
N CYS A 201 -11.42 0.84 -13.09
CA CYS A 201 -10.77 0.90 -14.40
C CYS A 201 -11.58 0.14 -15.46
N HIS A 202 -12.02 -1.09 -15.17
CA HIS A 202 -12.83 -1.89 -16.09
C HIS A 202 -14.14 -1.19 -16.45
N ARG A 203 -14.86 -0.64 -15.46
CA ARG A 203 -16.10 0.11 -15.68
C ARG A 203 -15.89 1.34 -16.56
N LYS A 204 -14.80 2.10 -16.34
CA LYS A 204 -14.46 3.27 -17.17
C LYS A 204 -14.19 2.91 -18.63
N ASN A 205 -13.69 1.70 -18.89
CA ASN A 205 -13.31 1.23 -20.21
C ASN A 205 -14.33 0.25 -20.83
N GLY A 206 -15.50 0.04 -20.22
CA GLY A 206 -16.52 -0.87 -20.73
C GLY A 206 -16.11 -2.35 -20.73
N VAL A 207 -15.16 -2.74 -19.89
CA VAL A 207 -14.67 -4.12 -19.77
C VAL A 207 -15.46 -4.87 -18.70
N ASN A 208 -15.67 -6.17 -18.90
CA ASN A 208 -16.35 -7.03 -17.93
C ASN A 208 -15.63 -7.01 -16.57
N ASN A 209 -16.37 -6.77 -15.50
CA ASN A 209 -15.89 -6.73 -14.11
C ASN A 209 -16.65 -7.71 -13.20
N ALA A 210 -17.30 -8.72 -13.77
CA ALA A 210 -17.93 -9.79 -13.01
C ALA A 210 -16.89 -10.57 -12.19
N CYS A 211 -17.29 -11.09 -11.03
CA CYS A 211 -16.37 -11.71 -10.09
C CYS A 211 -15.50 -12.82 -10.70
N PHE A 212 -16.09 -13.67 -11.55
CA PHE A 212 -15.40 -14.80 -12.20
C PHE A 212 -14.38 -14.40 -13.28
N VAL A 213 -14.32 -13.12 -13.66
CA VAL A 213 -13.27 -12.60 -14.56
C VAL A 213 -11.92 -12.59 -13.85
N CYS A 214 -11.93 -12.24 -12.56
CA CYS A 214 -10.73 -12.08 -11.74
C CYS A 214 -10.54 -13.22 -10.74
N HIS A 215 -11.59 -13.92 -10.34
CA HIS A 215 -11.51 -15.00 -9.36
C HIS A 215 -11.65 -16.36 -10.01
N LYS A 216 -10.78 -17.28 -9.61
CA LYS A 216 -10.81 -18.70 -9.98
C LYS A 216 -10.81 -19.56 -8.72
#